data_AF-A0A1Y1U896-F1
#
_entry.id   AF-A0A1Y1U896-F1
#
_cell.length_a   1.000
_cell.length_b   1.000
_cell.length_c   1.000
_cell.angle_alpha   90.00
_cell.angle_beta   90.00
_cell.angle_gamma   90.00
#
_symmetry.space_group_name_H-M   'P 1'
#
loop_
_entity.id
_entity.type
_entity.pdbx_description
1 polymer ?
#
loop_
_entity_poly.entity_id
_entity_poly.type
_entity_poly.pdbx_seq_one_letter_code
_entity_poly.pdbx_strand_id
1 'polypeptide(L)'
;MKRSPSFCCTSPEPSTPPKKRVKSEHSPSQRTVKKDNAEPGVFTTEKYAIFLERLITAGWANVDRNQLAQELGVTKKQLCKQMEPNRFNIRKRVMEWVRGI
;
A
#
# COMPACT_ATOMS: atom_id res chain seq x y z
N MET A 1 -36.06 55.29 13.37
CA MET A 1 -36.32 55.43 11.91
C MET A 1 -35.62 54.26 11.21
N LYS A 2 -36.37 53.28 10.66
CA LYS A 2 -36.51 52.96 9.21
C LYS A 2 -35.13 52.81 8.52
N ARG A 3 -34.71 51.68 7.91
CA ARG A 3 -35.40 50.68 7.06
C ARG A 3 -34.66 49.32 7.05
N SER A 4 -35.41 48.24 6.81
CA SER A 4 -34.98 46.86 6.57
C SER A 4 -34.57 46.62 5.08
N PRO A 5 -34.56 45.38 4.53
CA PRO A 5 -33.37 44.64 4.10
C PRO A 5 -33.36 44.33 2.59
N SER A 6 -32.35 43.61 2.09
CA SER A 6 -32.47 42.92 0.80
C SER A 6 -31.61 41.64 0.77
N PHE A 7 -32.20 40.54 1.23
CA PHE A 7 -31.85 39.21 0.73
C PHE A 7 -32.73 38.96 -0.50
N CYS A 8 -32.11 38.69 -1.66
CA CYS A 8 -32.80 38.12 -2.81
C CYS A 8 -32.20 36.74 -3.11
N CYS A 9 -33.07 35.74 -2.98
CA CYS A 9 -32.93 34.40 -3.49
C CYS A 9 -33.08 34.36 -5.02
N THR A 10 -32.31 33.49 -5.67
CA THR A 10 -32.59 32.87 -6.97
C THR A 10 -31.92 31.48 -6.92
N SER A 11 -32.63 30.41 -6.54
CA SER A 11 -33.56 29.56 -7.31
C SER A 11 -32.86 28.73 -8.42
N PRO A 12 -33.23 27.44 -8.61
CA PRO A 12 -32.34 26.34 -9.03
C PRO A 12 -32.50 25.94 -10.50
N GLU A 13 -31.48 25.30 -11.12
CA GLU A 13 -31.66 24.32 -12.23
C GLU A 13 -30.34 23.61 -12.68
N PRO A 14 -30.33 22.59 -13.58
CA PRO A 14 -30.14 21.19 -13.19
C PRO A 14 -28.97 20.44 -13.90
N SER A 15 -28.74 19.20 -13.46
CA SER A 15 -28.36 18.02 -14.26
C SER A 15 -27.18 18.11 -15.26
N THR A 16 -26.06 17.47 -14.90
CA THR A 16 -25.28 16.68 -15.88
C THR A 16 -24.87 15.32 -15.28
N PRO A 17 -25.17 14.18 -15.93
CA PRO A 17 -24.71 12.87 -15.49
C PRO A 17 -23.23 12.65 -15.87
N PRO A 18 -22.41 12.02 -15.02
CA PRO A 18 -21.06 11.62 -15.41
C PRO A 18 -21.14 10.48 -16.43
N LYS A 19 -20.57 10.71 -17.62
CA LYS A 19 -20.42 9.71 -18.68
C LYS A 19 -19.63 8.50 -18.15
N LYS A 20 -20.28 7.34 -18.07
CA LYS A 20 -19.62 6.03 -18.00
C LYS A 20 -18.77 5.84 -19.26
N ARG A 21 -17.44 5.75 -19.13
CA ARG A 21 -16.58 5.21 -20.18
C ARG A 21 -16.46 3.70 -19.99
N VAL A 22 -16.98 2.99 -20.98
CA VAL A 22 -16.86 1.54 -21.16
C VAL A 22 -15.49 1.23 -21.77
N LYS A 23 -14.77 0.33 -21.11
CA LYS A 23 -13.91 -0.74 -21.64
C LYS A 23 -13.07 -0.40 -22.89
N SER A 24 -11.77 -0.18 -22.69
CA SER A 24 -10.76 -0.58 -23.67
C SER A 24 -10.05 -1.82 -23.14
N GLU A 25 -10.32 -2.95 -23.80
CA GLU A 25 -9.58 -4.20 -23.65
C GLU A 25 -8.13 -3.94 -24.08
N HIS A 26 -7.25 -3.76 -23.10
CA HIS A 26 -5.82 -3.92 -23.33
C HIS A 26 -5.50 -5.40 -23.16
N SER A 27 -5.23 -6.04 -24.29
CA SER A 27 -4.59 -7.34 -24.38
C SER A 27 -3.46 -7.41 -23.37
N PRO A 28 -3.47 -8.37 -22.42
CA PRO A 28 -2.26 -8.66 -21.67
C PRO A 28 -1.27 -9.24 -22.68
N SER A 29 -0.34 -8.40 -23.11
CA SER A 29 0.89 -8.85 -23.76
C SER A 29 1.52 -9.85 -22.80
N GLN A 30 1.33 -11.13 -23.11
CA GLN A 30 1.95 -12.22 -22.39
C GLN A 30 3.45 -12.09 -22.66
N ARG A 31 4.14 -11.35 -21.78
CA ARG A 31 5.57 -11.57 -21.58
C ARG A 31 5.69 -13.03 -21.21
N THR A 32 6.17 -13.82 -22.15
CA THR A 32 6.73 -15.13 -21.89
C THR A 32 7.82 -14.93 -20.84
N VAL A 33 7.46 -15.17 -19.57
CA VAL A 33 8.42 -15.31 -18.50
C VAL A 33 9.24 -16.53 -18.91
N LYS A 34 10.48 -16.30 -19.34
CA LYS A 34 11.45 -17.37 -19.46
C LYS A 34 11.43 -18.08 -18.13
N LYS A 35 10.96 -19.31 -18.14
CA LYS A 35 10.97 -20.19 -16.97
C LYS A 35 12.43 -20.55 -16.80
N ASP A 36 13.17 -19.70 -16.13
CA ASP A 36 14.52 -20.01 -15.70
C ASP A 36 14.39 -21.27 -14.85
N ASN A 37 14.95 -22.37 -15.36
CA ASN A 37 15.13 -23.60 -14.62
C ASN A 37 16.04 -23.26 -13.45
N ALA A 38 15.43 -22.82 -12.34
CA ALA A 38 16.14 -22.56 -11.11
C ALA A 38 16.64 -23.91 -10.58
N GLU A 39 17.95 -24.12 -10.68
CA GLU A 39 18.67 -25.22 -10.05
C GLU A 39 18.14 -25.46 -8.63
N PRO A 40 17.80 -26.72 -8.26
CA PRO A 40 17.32 -27.03 -6.92
C PRO A 40 18.37 -26.62 -5.89
N GLY A 41 17.96 -25.80 -4.92
CA GLY A 41 18.83 -25.30 -3.86
C GLY A 41 19.36 -23.88 -4.05
N VAL A 42 19.28 -23.29 -5.25
CA VAL A 42 19.65 -21.87 -5.42
C VAL A 42 18.51 -20.98 -4.94
N PHE A 43 18.79 -20.23 -3.88
CA PHE A 43 17.92 -19.15 -3.43
C PHE A 43 18.06 -17.95 -4.38
N THR A 44 17.13 -17.84 -5.31
CA THR A 44 17.01 -16.65 -6.15
C THR A 44 16.51 -15.48 -5.32
N THR A 45 16.77 -14.27 -5.78
CA THR A 45 16.31 -13.02 -5.16
C THR A 45 14.80 -13.01 -4.91
N GLU A 46 14.03 -13.57 -5.84
CA GLU A 46 12.58 -13.71 -5.71
C GLU A 46 12.18 -14.64 -4.56
N LYS A 47 12.87 -15.77 -4.42
CA LYS A 47 12.64 -16.72 -3.30
C LYS A 47 12.98 -16.06 -1.95
N TYR A 48 14.08 -15.32 -1.88
CA TYR A 48 14.44 -14.55 -0.69
C TYR A 48 13.37 -13.51 -0.33
N ALA A 49 12.85 -12.77 -1.31
CA ALA A 49 11.82 -11.77 -1.08
C ALA A 49 10.55 -12.41 -0.51
N ILE A 50 10.07 -13.50 -1.10
CA ILE A 50 8.89 -14.23 -0.61
C ILE A 50 9.11 -14.80 0.79
N PHE A 51 10.29 -15.36 1.05
CA PHE A 51 10.64 -15.91 2.35
C PHE A 51 10.63 -14.82 3.44
N LEU A 52 11.32 -13.71 3.21
CA LEU A 52 11.38 -12.60 4.16
C LEU A 52 10.02 -11.94 4.35
N GLU A 53 9.20 -11.85 3.30
CA GLU A 53 7.86 -11.29 3.41
C GLU A 53 6.97 -12.14 4.32
N ARG A 54 7.04 -13.47 4.17
CA ARG A 54 6.33 -14.40 5.04
C ARG A 54 6.87 -14.36 6.46
N LEU A 55 8.18 -14.29 6.63
CA LEU A 55 8.83 -14.22 7.94
C LEU A 55 8.40 -12.95 8.69
N ILE A 56 8.43 -11.79 8.03
CA ILE A 56 8.00 -10.52 8.63
C ILE A 56 6.51 -10.59 8.99
N THR A 57 5.67 -11.13 8.09
CA THR A 57 4.21 -11.20 8.33
C THR A 57 3.88 -12.15 9.48
N ALA A 58 4.49 -13.33 9.51
CA ALA A 58 4.29 -14.31 10.59
C ALA A 58 4.90 -13.85 11.91
N GLY A 59 6.09 -13.25 11.89
CA GLY A 59 6.73 -12.69 13.06
C GLY A 59 5.90 -11.54 13.65
N TRP A 60 5.43 -10.62 12.80
CA TRP A 60 4.60 -9.49 13.24
C TRP A 60 3.23 -9.89 13.80
N ALA A 61 2.70 -11.04 13.38
CA ALA A 61 1.47 -11.58 13.95
C ALA A 61 1.66 -12.14 15.37
N ASN A 62 2.85 -12.67 15.67
CA ASN A 62 3.15 -13.35 16.94
C ASN A 62 3.91 -12.48 17.95
N VAL A 63 4.44 -11.33 17.56
CA VAL A 63 5.20 -10.43 18.45
C VAL A 63 4.27 -9.58 19.33
N ASP A 64 4.61 -9.50 20.62
CA ASP A 64 3.99 -8.58 21.57
C ASP A 64 4.35 -7.12 21.28
N ARG A 65 3.50 -6.48 20.47
CA ARG A 65 3.69 -5.11 19.97
C ARG A 65 3.83 -4.06 21.09
N ASN A 66 3.25 -4.31 22.26
CA ASN A 66 3.33 -3.38 23.39
C ASN A 66 4.71 -3.44 24.05
N GLN A 67 5.25 -4.64 24.26
CA GLN A 67 6.58 -4.84 24.83
C GLN A 67 7.64 -4.33 23.86
N LEU A 68 7.54 -4.68 22.58
CA LEU A 68 8.47 -4.19 21.56
C LEU A 68 8.48 -2.66 21.46
N ALA A 69 7.31 -2.03 21.60
CA ALA A 69 7.17 -0.58 21.62
C ALA A 69 7.85 0.05 22.86
N GLN A 70 7.74 -0.58 24.02
CA GLN A 70 8.42 -0.14 25.25
C GLN A 70 9.93 -0.26 25.14
N GLU A 71 10.44 -1.40 24.65
CA GLU A 71 11.88 -1.64 24.46
C GLU A 71 12.50 -0.64 23.49
N LEU A 72 11.79 -0.31 22.40
CA LEU A 72 12.24 0.65 21.40
C LEU A 72 11.96 2.11 21.78
N GLY A 73 11.25 2.38 22.88
CA GLY A 73 10.86 3.73 23.29
C GLY A 73 9.94 4.45 22.30
N VAL A 74 9.18 3.70 21.48
CA VAL A 74 8.28 4.25 20.45
C VAL A 74 6.83 3.94 20.77
N THR A 75 5.90 4.71 20.21
CA THR A 75 4.49 4.38 20.35
C THR A 75 4.11 3.17 19.48
N LYS A 76 3.19 2.34 19.97
CA LYS A 76 2.61 1.23 19.19
C LYS A 76 2.09 1.67 17.81
N LYS A 77 1.52 2.87 17.71
CA LYS A 77 1.03 3.44 16.45
C LYS A 77 2.16 3.70 15.46
N GLN A 78 3.30 4.23 15.92
CA GLN A 78 4.49 4.42 15.08
C GLN A 78 5.06 3.07 14.63
N LEU A 79 5.10 2.09 15.52
CA LEU A 79 5.55 0.74 15.21
C LEU A 79 4.66 0.06 14.15
N CYS A 80 3.33 0.13 14.30
CA CYS A 80 2.38 -0.35 13.30
C CYS A 80 2.57 0.36 11.95
N LYS A 81 2.76 1.69 11.96
CA LYS A 81 3.04 2.46 10.75
C LYS A 81 4.29 1.99 10.03
N GLN A 82 5.31 1.49 10.72
CA GLN A 82 6.52 0.93 10.13
C GLN A 82 6.33 -0.48 9.54
N MET A 83 5.22 -1.15 9.83
CA MET A 83 4.92 -2.50 9.34
C MET A 83 3.82 -2.55 8.28
N GLU A 84 3.17 -1.41 8.01
CA GLU A 84 2.21 -1.27 6.91
C GLU A 84 2.85 -1.60 5.55
N PRO A 85 2.16 -2.36 4.68
CA PRO A 85 2.58 -2.58 3.31
C PRO A 85 2.50 -1.28 2.50
N ASN A 86 3.34 -1.16 1.45
CA ASN A 86 3.34 -0.06 0.49
C ASN A 86 3.66 1.35 1.04
N ARG A 87 4.33 1.45 2.19
CA ARG A 87 4.88 2.72 2.70
C ARG A 87 6.41 2.66 2.79
N PHE A 88 7.06 3.84 2.85
CA PHE A 88 8.51 3.98 3.04
C PHE A 88 8.91 3.56 4.46
N ASN A 89 9.00 2.25 4.65
CA ASN A 89 9.06 1.62 5.95
C ASN A 89 10.14 0.53 6.00
N ILE A 90 10.38 -0.01 7.20
CA ILE A 90 11.29 -1.15 7.42
C ILE A 90 11.01 -2.30 6.43
N ARG A 91 9.73 -2.67 6.22
CA ARG A 91 9.35 -3.72 5.26
C ARG A 91 9.81 -3.41 3.84
N LYS A 92 9.69 -2.16 3.39
CA LYS A 92 10.13 -1.72 2.05
C LYS A 92 11.65 -1.75 1.93
N ARG A 93 12.37 -1.23 2.94
CA ARG A 93 13.84 -1.25 2.97
C ARG A 93 14.41 -2.65 2.92
N VAL A 94 13.81 -3.59 3.65
CA VAL A 94 14.22 -5.01 3.59
C VAL A 94 14.04 -5.56 2.18
N MET A 95 12.91 -5.25 1.52
CA MET A 95 12.66 -5.72 0.15
C MET A 95 13.57 -5.05 -0.89
N GLU A 96 13.89 -3.76 -0.72
CA GLU A 96 14.85 -3.02 -1.55
C GLU A 96 16.26 -3.63 -1.41
N TRP A 97 16.71 -3.89 -0.19
CA TRP A 97 17.99 -4.54 0.09
C TRP A 97 18.10 -5.92 -0.55
N VAL A 98 17.05 -6.74 -0.44
CA VAL A 98 17.01 -8.06 -1.09
C VAL A 98 17.12 -7.92 -2.61
N ARG A 99 16.45 -6.92 -3.19
CA ARG A 99 16.46 -6.68 -4.64
C ARG A 99 17.73 -5.98 -5.13
N GLY A 100 18.60 -5.49 -4.24
CA GLY A 100 19.82 -4.77 -4.57
C GLY A 100 19.56 -3.40 -5.21
N ILE A 101 18.46 -2.74 -4.84
CA ILE A 101 18.05 -1.40 -5.29
C ILE A 101 18.26 -0.42 -4.14
#